data_AF-H9NGK5-F1
#
_entry.id   AF-H9NGK5-F1
#
_cell.length_a   1.000
_cell.length_b   1.000
_cell.length_c   1.000
_cell.angle_alpha   90.00
_cell.angle_beta   90.00
_cell.angle_gamma   90.00
#
_symmetry.space_group_name_H-M   'P 1'
#
loop_
_entity.id
_entity.type
_entity.pdbx_description
1 polymer ?
#
loop_
_entity_poly.entity_id
_entity_poly.type
_entity_poly.pdbx_seq_one_letter_code
_entity_poly.pdbx_strand_id
1 'polypeptide(L)'
;RVEHIELHEQKDGKEYVVVFDFLGKDSIRYYNEVPVEKRVFKNLQLFMENKSPGDDLFDRLNTQIMNKHLNELMEGLTAKVFRTYNASWTLQQQLDELTNADDTVAEKILSYNRANRAVAILCNHQRSVPKSHAKSMEKLKEKIEQKREQVADAQKQVKDAQRDAKHGSVKEKVVYDKKKKMLERLKEQLIKLEVQETDRDENKSIALGTSKLNYLDPRISVAWCK
;
A
#
# COMPACT_ATOMS: atom_id res chain seq x y z
N ARG A 1 -18.01 21.13 7.73
CA ARG A 1 -18.89 22.23 7.32
C ARG A 1 -19.63 21.83 6.06
N VAL A 2 -20.71 22.54 5.72
CA VAL A 2 -21.51 22.26 4.52
C VAL A 2 -20.63 22.32 3.25
N GLU A 3 -19.70 23.27 3.18
CA GLU A 3 -18.78 23.45 2.03
C GLU A 3 -17.79 22.28 1.80
N HIS A 4 -17.65 21.34 2.73
CA HIS A 4 -16.70 20.23 2.62
C HIS A 4 -17.27 19.01 1.88
N ILE A 5 -18.56 19.04 1.52
CA ILE A 5 -19.21 17.94 0.80
C ILE A 5 -20.10 18.45 -0.34
N GLU A 6 -20.17 17.67 -1.41
CA GLU A 6 -21.13 17.84 -2.50
C GLU A 6 -21.96 16.56 -2.66
N LEU A 7 -23.25 16.72 -2.94
CA LEU A 7 -24.19 15.61 -3.05
C LEU A 7 -24.66 15.46 -4.51
N HIS A 8 -24.43 14.29 -5.10
CA HIS A 8 -24.90 13.95 -6.44
C HIS A 8 -25.84 12.74 -6.38
N GLU A 9 -27.07 12.89 -6.86
CA GLU A 9 -28.00 11.76 -6.93
C GLU A 9 -27.50 10.68 -7.90
N GLN A 10 -26.84 11.08 -8.99
CA GLN A 10 -26.09 10.19 -9.88
C GLN A 10 -24.78 10.85 -10.32
N LYS A 11 -23.68 10.08 -10.26
CA LYS A 11 -22.35 10.49 -10.76
C LYS A 11 -21.58 9.25 -11.22
N ASP A 12 -20.99 9.32 -12.42
CA ASP A 12 -20.19 8.23 -13.02
C ASP A 12 -20.89 6.85 -13.00
N GLY A 13 -22.20 6.83 -13.27
CA GLY A 13 -23.01 5.61 -13.28
C GLY A 13 -23.32 5.03 -11.90
N LYS A 14 -23.00 5.75 -10.82
CA LYS A 14 -23.29 5.36 -9.42
C LYS A 14 -24.38 6.26 -8.85
N GLU A 15 -25.24 5.69 -8.03
CA GLU A 15 -26.30 6.41 -7.32
C GLU A 15 -25.82 6.92 -5.96
N TYR A 16 -26.37 8.05 -5.52
CA TYR A 16 -26.18 8.63 -4.18
C TYR A 16 -24.70 8.84 -3.83
N VAL A 17 -23.98 9.60 -4.65
CA VAL A 17 -22.55 9.86 -4.47
C VAL A 17 -22.34 11.11 -3.61
N VAL A 18 -21.54 10.95 -2.56
CA VAL A 18 -21.04 12.07 -1.74
C VAL A 18 -19.59 12.33 -2.13
N VAL A 19 -19.31 13.55 -2.58
CA VAL A 19 -17.96 14.03 -2.83
C VAL A 19 -17.49 14.72 -1.56
N PHE A 20 -16.40 14.24 -0.97
CA PHE A 20 -15.73 14.89 0.14
C PHE A 20 -14.52 15.65 -0.38
N ASP A 21 -14.38 16.91 0.00
CA ASP A 21 -13.18 17.71 -0.29
C ASP A 21 -12.89 18.67 0.86
N PHE A 22 -11.90 18.33 1.68
CA PHE A 22 -11.49 19.18 2.81
C PHE A 22 -10.04 18.95 3.21
N LEU A 23 -9.49 19.91 3.96
CA LEU A 23 -8.17 19.77 4.58
C LEU A 23 -8.33 19.09 5.95
N GLY A 24 -7.70 17.94 6.11
CA GLY A 24 -7.65 17.20 7.37
C GLY A 24 -6.51 17.64 8.28
N LYS A 25 -6.05 16.71 9.12
CA LYS A 25 -4.88 16.91 9.99
C LYS A 25 -3.65 17.25 9.13
N ASP A 26 -2.81 18.15 9.63
CA ASP A 26 -1.57 18.60 8.97
C ASP A 26 -1.83 19.22 7.57
N SER A 27 -3.05 19.73 7.35
CA SER A 27 -3.52 20.32 6.09
C SER A 27 -3.43 19.35 4.90
N ILE A 28 -3.49 18.04 5.15
CA ILE A 28 -3.54 17.03 4.09
C ILE A 28 -4.96 16.99 3.52
N ARG A 29 -5.10 17.23 2.21
CA ARG A 29 -6.37 17.15 1.50
C ARG A 29 -6.93 15.74 1.59
N TYR A 30 -8.21 15.62 1.91
CA TYR A 30 -9.01 14.42 1.75
C TYR A 30 -9.98 14.69 0.60
N TYR A 31 -9.75 14.02 -0.52
CA TYR A 31 -10.68 14.00 -1.66
C TYR A 31 -11.16 12.56 -1.85
N ASN A 32 -12.48 12.35 -1.84
CA ASN A 32 -13.04 11.04 -2.11
C ASN A 32 -14.47 11.14 -2.64
N GLU A 33 -14.82 10.26 -3.57
CA GLU A 33 -16.18 10.16 -4.11
C GLU A 33 -16.76 8.81 -3.71
N VAL A 34 -17.72 8.84 -2.79
CA VAL A 34 -18.21 7.63 -2.13
C VAL A 34 -19.70 7.49 -2.40
N PRO A 35 -20.12 6.42 -3.10
CA PRO A 35 -21.51 6.00 -3.11
C PRO A 35 -21.93 5.60 -1.70
N VAL A 36 -23.02 6.17 -1.22
CA VAL A 36 -23.55 5.87 0.12
C VAL A 36 -24.94 5.27 0.03
N GLU A 37 -25.41 4.68 1.12
CA GLU A 37 -26.79 4.23 1.19
C GLU A 37 -27.77 5.41 1.04
N LYS A 38 -28.90 5.16 0.36
CA LYS A 38 -29.96 6.15 0.13
C LYS A 38 -30.37 6.90 1.41
N ARG A 39 -30.46 6.21 2.56
CA ARG A 39 -30.80 6.82 3.86
C ARG A 39 -29.74 7.83 4.31
N VAL A 40 -28.45 7.50 4.15
CA VAL A 40 -27.34 8.40 4.48
C VAL A 40 -27.40 9.64 3.59
N PHE A 41 -27.59 9.46 2.28
CA PHE A 41 -27.70 10.58 1.34
C PHE A 41 -28.86 11.52 1.68
N LYS A 42 -30.06 10.98 1.93
CA LYS A 42 -31.22 11.79 2.33
C LYS A 42 -31.01 12.50 3.67
N ASN A 43 -30.35 11.87 4.64
CA ASN A 43 -29.98 12.54 5.89
C ASN A 43 -29.00 13.69 5.67
N LEU A 44 -28.00 13.52 4.79
CA LEU A 44 -27.06 14.60 4.46
C LEU A 44 -27.76 15.79 3.80
N GLN A 45 -28.75 15.55 2.92
CA GLN A 45 -29.57 16.64 2.36
C GLN A 45 -30.24 17.44 3.47
N LEU A 46 -30.91 16.76 4.41
CA LEU A 46 -31.56 17.40 5.57
C LEU A 46 -30.55 18.15 6.46
N PHE A 47 -29.35 17.62 6.64
CA PHE A 47 -28.30 18.28 7.44
C PHE A 47 -27.73 19.54 6.79
N MET A 48 -27.92 19.74 5.49
CA MET A 48 -27.48 20.92 4.74
C MET A 48 -28.60 21.96 4.56
N GLU A 49 -29.87 21.60 4.80
CA GLU A 49 -31.00 22.52 4.65
C GLU A 49 -30.91 23.74 5.57
N ASN A 50 -31.20 24.92 5.02
CA ASN A 50 -31.18 26.21 5.73
C ASN A 50 -29.83 26.56 6.39
N LYS A 51 -28.72 26.05 5.85
CA LYS A 51 -27.36 26.33 6.32
C LYS A 51 -26.51 27.02 5.26
N SER A 52 -25.63 27.90 5.72
CA SER A 52 -24.60 28.54 4.89
C SER A 52 -23.41 27.59 4.68
N PRO A 53 -22.56 27.82 3.66
CA PRO A 53 -21.39 26.97 3.39
C PRO A 53 -20.44 26.79 4.60
N GLY A 54 -20.29 27.86 5.40
CA GLY A 54 -19.45 27.88 6.59
C GLY A 54 -20.06 27.22 7.83
N ASP A 55 -21.32 26.81 7.79
CA ASP A 55 -21.99 26.23 8.96
C ASP A 55 -21.59 24.77 9.16
N ASP A 56 -21.71 24.29 10.40
CA ASP A 56 -21.43 22.90 10.73
C ASP A 56 -22.47 21.96 10.13
N LEU A 57 -21.98 20.92 9.44
CA LEU A 57 -22.82 19.89 8.85
C LEU A 57 -23.60 19.14 9.93
N PHE A 58 -22.93 18.78 11.03
CA PHE A 58 -23.53 18.13 12.20
C PHE A 58 -23.64 19.11 13.37
N ASP A 59 -24.59 20.04 13.28
CA ASP A 59 -24.77 21.18 14.20
C ASP A 59 -25.12 20.79 15.65
N ARG A 60 -25.70 19.60 15.84
CA ARG A 60 -26.09 19.07 17.17
C ARG A 60 -25.16 17.98 17.68
N LEU A 61 -24.05 17.72 16.99
CA LEU A 61 -23.11 16.66 17.33
C LEU A 61 -21.76 17.25 17.71
N ASN A 62 -21.12 16.66 18.72
CA ASN A 62 -19.72 16.92 19.01
C ASN A 62 -19.01 15.62 19.42
N THR A 63 -17.69 15.69 19.55
CA THR A 63 -16.86 14.51 19.85
C THR A 63 -17.15 13.91 21.22
N GLN A 64 -17.60 14.70 22.20
CA GLN A 64 -17.94 14.20 23.53
C GLN A 64 -19.23 13.37 23.50
N ILE A 65 -20.28 13.89 22.86
CA ILE A 65 -21.56 13.18 22.70
C ILE A 65 -21.35 11.86 21.95
N MET A 66 -20.61 11.91 20.84
CA MET A 66 -20.32 10.72 20.04
C MET A 66 -19.53 9.67 20.84
N ASN A 67 -18.44 10.05 21.51
CA ASN A 67 -17.64 9.07 22.28
C ASN A 67 -18.38 8.54 23.50
N LYS A 68 -19.26 9.33 24.12
CA LYS A 68 -20.14 8.83 25.20
C LYS A 68 -21.03 7.71 24.68
N HIS A 69 -21.69 7.93 23.54
CA HIS A 69 -22.54 6.90 22.91
C HIS A 69 -21.73 5.66 22.53
N LEU A 70 -20.54 5.82 21.94
CA LEU A 70 -19.68 4.68 21.61
C LEU A 70 -19.28 3.86 22.84
N ASN A 71 -18.97 4.52 23.96
CA ASN A 71 -18.61 3.86 25.21
C ASN A 71 -19.79 3.11 25.85
N GLU A 72 -21.03 3.56 25.64
CA GLU A 72 -22.24 2.84 26.06
C GLU A 72 -22.46 1.55 25.25
N LEU A 73 -22.01 1.51 24.00
CA LEU A 73 -22.08 0.32 23.14
C LEU A 73 -21.00 -0.71 23.47
N MET A 74 -19.80 -0.23 23.84
CA MET A 74 -18.68 -1.06 24.26
C MET A 74 -17.75 -0.25 25.16
N GLU A 75 -17.47 -0.75 26.35
CA GLU A 75 -16.59 -0.08 27.30
C GLU A 75 -15.21 0.21 26.67
N GLY A 76 -14.75 1.46 26.78
CA GLY A 76 -13.48 1.93 26.23
C GLY A 76 -13.50 2.24 24.72
N LEU A 77 -14.62 2.02 24.03
CA LEU A 77 -14.75 2.32 22.60
C LEU A 77 -14.81 3.83 22.36
N THR A 78 -13.96 4.30 21.45
CA THR A 78 -13.91 5.71 21.00
C THR A 78 -13.70 5.77 19.50
N ALA A 79 -13.96 6.92 18.88
CA ALA A 79 -13.84 7.08 17.42
C ALA A 79 -12.43 6.73 16.87
N LYS A 80 -11.36 6.96 17.66
CA LYS A 80 -10.00 6.58 17.27
C LYS A 80 -9.80 5.07 17.15
N VAL A 81 -10.55 4.27 17.92
CA VAL A 81 -10.43 2.80 17.92
C VAL A 81 -10.86 2.23 16.56
N PHE A 82 -11.87 2.81 15.93
CA PHE A 82 -12.30 2.42 14.58
C PHE A 82 -11.17 2.56 13.55
N ARG A 83 -10.34 3.62 13.65
CA ARG A 83 -9.18 3.77 12.76
C ARG A 83 -8.16 2.65 12.95
N THR A 84 -7.83 2.31 14.20
CA THR A 84 -6.89 1.23 14.52
C THR A 84 -7.44 -0.14 14.11
N TYR A 85 -8.72 -0.40 14.38
CA TYR A 85 -9.40 -1.63 13.97
C TYR A 85 -9.39 -1.80 12.46
N ASN A 86 -9.89 -0.80 11.71
CA ASN A 86 -9.97 -0.89 10.25
C ASN A 86 -8.58 -1.01 9.61
N ALA A 87 -7.57 -0.31 10.16
CA ALA A 87 -6.19 -0.41 9.69
C ALA A 87 -5.60 -1.81 9.92
N SER A 88 -5.73 -2.36 11.13
CA SER A 88 -5.20 -3.68 11.47
C SER A 88 -5.92 -4.80 10.72
N TRP A 89 -7.24 -4.72 10.63
CA TRP A 89 -8.06 -5.67 9.87
C TRP A 89 -7.70 -5.66 8.38
N THR A 90 -7.59 -4.47 7.79
CA THR A 90 -7.19 -4.33 6.37
C THR A 90 -5.79 -4.92 6.13
N LEU A 91 -4.83 -4.68 7.04
CA LEU A 91 -3.50 -5.29 6.91
C LEU A 91 -3.61 -6.81 6.87
N GLN A 92 -4.34 -7.42 7.81
CA GLN A 92 -4.48 -8.87 7.88
C GLN A 92 -5.09 -9.44 6.60
N GLN A 93 -6.24 -8.90 6.17
CA GLN A 93 -6.91 -9.35 4.96
C GLN A 93 -6.03 -9.22 3.71
N GLN A 94 -5.29 -8.11 3.58
CA GLN A 94 -4.41 -7.89 2.45
C GLN A 94 -3.16 -8.78 2.50
N LEU A 95 -2.63 -9.11 3.68
CA LEU A 95 -1.54 -10.08 3.79
C LEU A 95 -2.01 -11.49 3.40
N ASP A 96 -3.22 -11.88 3.81
CA ASP A 96 -3.82 -13.16 3.46
C ASP A 96 -4.07 -13.27 1.94
N GLU A 97 -4.47 -12.17 1.29
CA GLU A 97 -4.76 -12.13 -0.15
C GLU A 97 -3.50 -12.03 -1.03
N LEU A 98 -2.51 -11.22 -0.63
CA LEU A 98 -1.37 -10.85 -1.49
C LEU A 98 -0.12 -11.73 -1.31
N THR A 99 -0.05 -12.55 -0.26
CA THR A 99 1.15 -13.34 0.05
C THR A 99 1.08 -14.71 -0.62
N ASN A 100 2.00 -15.01 -1.54
CA ASN A 100 2.14 -16.37 -2.07
C ASN A 100 3.23 -17.14 -1.29
N ALA A 101 2.98 -18.42 -1.01
CA ALA A 101 3.91 -19.25 -0.24
C ALA A 101 5.25 -19.48 -0.97
N ASP A 102 5.20 -19.59 -2.30
CA ASP A 102 6.35 -19.88 -3.16
C ASP A 102 7.19 -18.66 -3.53
N ASP A 103 6.72 -17.46 -3.18
CA ASP A 103 7.43 -16.21 -3.44
C ASP A 103 8.76 -16.15 -2.69
N THR A 104 9.76 -15.53 -3.33
CA THR A 104 11.02 -15.21 -2.66
C THR A 104 10.78 -14.23 -1.51
N VAL A 105 11.73 -14.14 -0.58
CA VAL A 105 11.66 -13.17 0.53
C VAL A 105 11.50 -11.73 0.01
N ALA A 106 12.10 -11.39 -1.14
CA ALA A 106 11.98 -10.06 -1.73
C ALA A 106 10.54 -9.77 -2.19
N GLU A 107 9.93 -10.73 -2.88
CA GLU A 107 8.54 -10.63 -3.35
C GLU A 107 7.54 -10.60 -2.18
N LYS A 108 7.75 -11.41 -1.15
CA LYS A 108 6.94 -11.36 0.08
C LYS A 108 7.01 -9.99 0.78
N ILE A 109 8.19 -9.36 0.82
CA ILE A 109 8.34 -7.99 1.32
C ILE A 109 7.53 -6.99 0.48
N LEU A 110 7.49 -7.17 -0.85
CA LEU A 110 6.66 -6.34 -1.72
C LEU A 110 5.17 -6.50 -1.40
N SER A 111 4.69 -7.74 -1.23
CA SER A 111 3.30 -8.01 -0.82
C SER A 111 2.97 -7.36 0.53
N TYR A 112 3.88 -7.44 1.51
CA TYR A 112 3.72 -6.75 2.79
C TYR A 112 3.61 -5.23 2.62
N ASN A 113 4.47 -4.63 1.80
CA ASN A 113 4.45 -3.19 1.56
C ASN A 113 3.17 -2.76 0.83
N ARG A 114 2.67 -3.57 -0.11
CA ARG A 114 1.37 -3.35 -0.77
C ARG A 114 0.19 -3.43 0.22
N ALA A 115 0.20 -4.41 1.12
CA ALA A 115 -0.79 -4.50 2.19
C ALA A 115 -0.77 -3.27 3.10
N ASN A 116 0.41 -2.82 3.55
CA ASN A 116 0.52 -1.59 4.33
C ASN A 116 0.17 -0.32 3.51
N ARG A 117 0.41 -0.32 2.20
CA ARG A 117 -0.01 0.77 1.30
C ARG A 117 -1.53 0.89 1.25
N ALA A 118 -2.26 -0.22 1.17
CA ALA A 118 -3.72 -0.21 1.25
C ALA A 118 -4.21 0.43 2.55
N VAL A 119 -3.56 0.09 3.68
CA VAL A 119 -3.86 0.71 4.98
C VAL A 119 -3.57 2.21 4.99
N ALA A 120 -2.42 2.62 4.43
CA ALA A 120 -2.05 4.03 4.36
C ALA A 120 -3.03 4.83 3.48
N ILE A 121 -3.53 4.26 2.38
CA ILE A 121 -4.58 4.87 1.54
C ILE A 121 -5.87 5.02 2.34
N LEU A 122 -6.32 3.96 3.02
CA LEU A 122 -7.51 3.98 3.87
C LEU A 122 -7.42 5.07 4.95
N CYS A 123 -6.23 5.27 5.53
CA CYS A 123 -5.98 6.27 6.57
C CYS A 123 -5.67 7.67 6.02
N ASN A 124 -5.70 7.87 4.70
CA ASN A 124 -5.29 9.10 4.02
C ASN A 124 -3.87 9.58 4.37
N HIS A 125 -2.92 8.65 4.58
CA HIS A 125 -1.52 8.97 4.83
C HIS A 125 -0.79 9.30 3.52
N GLN A 126 -1.09 10.47 2.97
CA GLN A 126 -0.49 10.97 1.74
C GLN A 126 0.79 11.77 2.01
N ARG A 127 1.65 11.85 1.01
CA ARG A 127 2.80 12.77 0.97
C ARG A 127 3.00 13.30 -0.45
N SER A 128 3.64 14.46 -0.55
CA SER A 128 4.12 14.94 -1.85
C SER A 128 5.22 14.02 -2.39
N VAL A 129 5.28 13.87 -3.71
CA VAL A 129 6.36 13.12 -4.36
C VAL A 129 7.67 13.86 -4.11
N PRO A 130 8.71 13.21 -3.55
CA PRO A 130 10.00 13.86 -3.31
C PRO A 130 10.60 14.40 -4.61
N LYS A 131 11.17 15.62 -4.57
CA LYS A 131 11.80 16.25 -5.75
C LYS A 131 12.92 15.40 -6.38
N SER A 132 13.59 14.57 -5.58
CA SER A 132 14.66 13.68 -6.02
C SER A 132 14.17 12.31 -6.52
N HIS A 133 12.86 12.03 -6.47
CA HIS A 133 12.30 10.72 -6.79
C HIS A 133 12.65 10.28 -8.22
N ALA A 134 12.36 11.13 -9.22
CA ALA A 134 12.63 10.83 -10.63
C ALA A 134 14.11 10.47 -10.88
N LYS A 135 15.04 11.31 -10.40
CA LYS A 135 16.49 11.07 -10.52
C LYS A 135 16.92 9.79 -9.79
N SER A 136 16.29 9.45 -8.67
CA SER A 136 16.60 8.22 -7.94
C SER A 136 16.07 6.96 -8.66
N MET A 137 14.95 7.08 -9.37
CA MET A 137 14.34 6.01 -10.17
C MET A 137 15.16 5.74 -11.44
N GLU A 138 15.61 6.79 -12.13
CA GLU A 138 16.49 6.67 -13.28
C GLU A 138 17.77 5.88 -12.95
N LYS A 139 18.47 6.27 -11.88
CA LYS A 139 19.66 5.55 -11.40
C LYS A 139 19.38 4.10 -11.01
N LEU A 140 18.16 3.79 -10.54
CA LEU A 140 17.78 2.43 -10.19
C LEU A 140 17.54 1.60 -11.45
N LYS A 141 16.86 2.17 -12.46
CA LYS A 141 16.65 1.54 -13.77
C LYS A 141 17.97 1.23 -14.48
N GLU A 142 18.92 2.16 -14.47
CA GLU A 142 20.27 1.92 -15.02
C GLU A 142 20.97 0.71 -14.35
N LYS A 143 20.86 0.60 -13.02
CA LYS A 143 21.43 -0.54 -12.27
C LYS A 143 20.72 -1.86 -12.59
N ILE A 144 19.39 -1.82 -12.79
CA ILE A 144 18.61 -2.99 -13.20
C ILE A 144 19.08 -3.45 -14.57
N GLU A 145 19.25 -2.54 -15.53
CA GLU A 145 19.66 -2.87 -16.89
C GLU A 145 21.07 -3.50 -16.92
N GLN A 146 22.04 -2.89 -16.23
CA GLN A 146 23.38 -3.47 -16.07
C GLN A 146 23.34 -4.87 -15.41
N LYS A 147 22.41 -5.08 -14.46
CA LYS A 147 22.24 -6.38 -13.82
C LYS A 147 21.61 -7.42 -14.76
N ARG A 148 20.66 -7.00 -15.62
CA ARG A 148 20.05 -7.85 -16.65
C ARG A 148 21.09 -8.32 -17.66
N GLU A 149 21.98 -7.43 -18.10
CA GLU A 149 23.11 -7.80 -18.97
C GLU A 149 24.02 -8.84 -18.31
N GLN A 150 24.41 -8.63 -17.04
CA GLN A 150 25.21 -9.61 -16.28
C GLN A 150 24.52 -10.98 -16.17
N VAL A 151 23.21 -10.99 -15.94
CA VAL A 151 22.42 -12.23 -15.89
C VAL A 151 22.40 -12.91 -17.25
N ALA A 152 22.17 -12.17 -18.34
CA ALA A 152 22.13 -12.71 -19.70
C ALA A 152 23.48 -13.34 -20.09
N ASP A 153 24.59 -12.69 -19.77
CA ASP A 153 25.92 -13.23 -20.05
C ASP A 153 26.25 -14.45 -19.17
N ALA A 154 25.87 -14.43 -17.88
CA ALA A 154 26.00 -15.59 -17.01
C ALA A 154 25.15 -16.78 -17.52
N GLN A 155 23.96 -16.53 -18.06
CA GLN A 155 23.11 -17.57 -18.68
C GLN A 155 23.80 -18.22 -19.88
N LYS A 156 24.42 -17.42 -20.77
CA LYS A 156 25.21 -17.95 -21.89
C LYS A 156 26.37 -18.82 -21.38
N GLN A 157 27.14 -18.33 -20.41
CA GLN A 157 28.27 -19.06 -19.84
C GLN A 157 27.87 -20.37 -19.15
N VAL A 158 26.69 -20.43 -18.51
CA VAL A 158 26.13 -21.65 -17.93
C VAL A 158 25.75 -22.64 -19.03
N LYS A 159 25.10 -22.17 -20.10
CA LYS A 159 24.71 -23.02 -21.24
C LYS A 159 25.93 -23.64 -21.93
N ASP A 160 26.99 -22.88 -22.11
CA ASP A 160 28.24 -23.38 -22.69
C ASP A 160 28.90 -24.40 -21.76
N ALA A 161 29.05 -24.08 -20.47
CA ALA A 161 29.61 -25.03 -19.50
C ALA A 161 28.76 -26.30 -19.32
N GLN A 162 27.44 -26.21 -19.53
CA GLN A 162 26.56 -27.38 -19.52
C GLN A 162 26.85 -28.33 -20.70
N ARG A 163 27.15 -27.76 -21.88
CA ARG A 163 27.54 -28.55 -23.06
C ARG A 163 28.85 -29.27 -22.81
N ASP A 164 29.85 -28.56 -22.27
CA ASP A 164 31.16 -29.13 -21.95
C ASP A 164 31.06 -30.22 -20.86
N ALA A 165 30.24 -30.02 -19.84
CA ALA A 165 30.06 -30.98 -18.75
C ALA A 165 29.31 -32.26 -19.14
N LYS A 166 28.56 -32.28 -20.26
CA LYS A 166 27.76 -33.44 -20.71
C LYS A 166 28.63 -34.65 -21.06
N HIS A 167 29.80 -34.39 -21.64
CA HIS A 167 30.80 -35.41 -22.00
C HIS A 167 32.18 -35.14 -21.37
N GLY A 168 32.29 -34.11 -20.53
CA GLY A 168 33.52 -33.68 -19.88
C GLY A 168 33.88 -34.44 -18.60
N SER A 169 35.05 -34.13 -18.06
CA SER A 169 35.57 -34.72 -16.84
C SER A 169 34.86 -34.17 -15.59
N VAL A 170 35.26 -34.68 -14.42
CA VAL A 170 34.82 -34.16 -13.11
C VAL A 170 35.09 -32.65 -12.99
N LYS A 171 36.17 -32.15 -13.61
CA LYS A 171 36.52 -30.73 -13.59
C LYS A 171 35.48 -29.86 -14.30
N GLU A 172 35.01 -30.26 -15.48
CA GLU A 172 34.01 -29.52 -16.26
C GLU A 172 32.65 -29.52 -15.54
N LYS A 173 32.28 -30.63 -14.87
CA LYS A 173 31.07 -30.68 -14.03
C LYS A 173 31.13 -29.69 -12.85
N VAL A 174 32.28 -29.60 -12.17
CA VAL A 174 32.49 -28.62 -11.09
C VAL A 174 32.42 -27.18 -11.60
N VAL A 175 32.93 -26.90 -12.81
CA VAL A 175 32.83 -25.57 -13.43
C VAL A 175 31.38 -25.22 -13.75
N TYR A 176 30.60 -26.15 -14.30
CA TYR A 176 29.16 -25.95 -14.54
C TYR A 176 28.43 -25.61 -13.24
N ASP A 177 28.64 -26.37 -12.17
CA ASP A 177 27.97 -26.13 -10.88
C ASP A 177 28.31 -24.76 -10.29
N LYS A 178 29.58 -24.32 -10.41
CA LYS A 178 30.01 -22.98 -9.97
C LYS A 178 29.32 -21.87 -10.76
N LYS A 179 29.26 -21.99 -12.09
CA LYS A 179 28.58 -21.01 -12.95
C LYS A 179 27.07 -20.98 -12.70
N LYS A 180 26.46 -22.15 -12.50
CA LYS A 180 25.03 -22.26 -12.15
C LYS A 180 24.73 -21.53 -10.85
N LYS A 181 25.50 -21.78 -9.78
CA LYS A 181 25.35 -21.06 -8.50
C LYS A 181 25.54 -19.55 -8.65
N MET A 182 26.50 -19.11 -9.48
CA MET A 182 26.70 -17.69 -9.76
C MET A 182 25.48 -17.07 -10.46
N LEU A 183 24.92 -17.76 -11.45
CA LEU A 183 23.73 -17.31 -12.16
C LEU A 183 22.53 -17.15 -11.22
N GLU A 184 22.27 -18.13 -10.36
CA GLU A 184 21.17 -18.04 -9.39
C GLU A 184 21.34 -16.85 -8.44
N ARG A 185 22.56 -16.61 -7.95
CA ARG A 185 22.86 -15.41 -7.14
C ARG A 185 22.61 -14.11 -7.91
N LEU A 186 22.96 -14.03 -9.19
CA LEU A 186 22.73 -12.84 -10.01
C LEU A 186 21.23 -12.61 -10.27
N LYS A 187 20.46 -13.67 -10.51
CA LYS A 187 18.99 -13.60 -10.64
C LYS A 187 18.34 -13.11 -9.35
N GLU A 188 18.72 -13.64 -8.19
CA GLU A 188 18.21 -13.17 -6.90
C GLU A 188 18.51 -11.67 -6.67
N GLN A 189 19.70 -11.21 -7.05
CA GLN A 189 20.06 -9.79 -6.97
C GLN A 189 19.22 -8.93 -7.93
N LEU A 190 18.93 -9.43 -9.13
CA LEU A 190 18.07 -8.75 -10.09
C LEU A 190 16.65 -8.60 -9.56
N ILE A 191 16.05 -9.69 -9.06
CA ILE A 191 14.70 -9.69 -8.47
C ILE A 191 14.60 -8.65 -7.35
N LYS A 192 15.60 -8.59 -6.46
CA LYS A 192 15.63 -7.57 -5.39
C LYS A 192 15.61 -6.13 -5.91
N LEU A 193 16.30 -5.85 -7.01
CA LEU A 193 16.32 -4.51 -7.60
C LEU A 193 14.99 -4.18 -8.29
N GLU A 194 14.39 -5.13 -9.01
CA GLU A 194 13.09 -4.96 -9.68
C GLU A 194 11.94 -4.79 -8.67
N VAL A 195 11.97 -5.55 -7.57
CA VAL A 195 11.06 -5.36 -6.44
C VAL A 195 11.25 -3.98 -5.82
N GLN A 196 12.49 -3.54 -5.61
CA GLN A 196 12.77 -2.22 -5.04
C GLN A 196 12.29 -1.08 -5.94
N GLU A 197 12.38 -1.23 -7.26
CA GLU A 197 11.83 -0.27 -8.22
C GLU A 197 10.32 -0.16 -8.05
N THR A 198 9.65 -1.30 -8.09
CA THR A 198 8.18 -1.40 -7.96
C THR A 198 7.71 -0.76 -6.66
N ASP A 199 8.31 -1.14 -5.53
CA ASP A 199 7.97 -0.61 -4.21
C ASP A 199 8.15 0.91 -4.12
N ARG A 200 9.20 1.46 -4.74
CA ARG A 200 9.47 2.91 -4.73
C ARG A 200 8.51 3.70 -5.59
N ASP A 201 8.07 3.15 -6.73
CA ASP A 201 7.13 3.85 -7.60
C ASP A 201 5.72 3.82 -7.02
N GLU A 202 5.27 2.65 -6.54
CA GLU A 202 3.94 2.49 -5.94
C GLU A 202 3.73 3.38 -4.70
N ASN A 203 4.80 3.64 -3.93
CA ASN A 203 4.77 4.41 -2.69
C ASN A 203 5.24 5.87 -2.83
N LYS A 204 5.40 6.40 -4.05
CA LYS A 204 5.95 7.75 -4.27
C LYS A 204 5.14 8.87 -3.60
N SER A 205 3.82 8.72 -3.51
CA SER A 205 2.89 9.67 -2.89
C SER A 205 2.28 9.19 -1.57
N ILE A 206 2.72 8.03 -1.04
CA ILE A 206 2.12 7.41 0.15
C ILE A 206 3.14 7.31 1.29
N ALA A 207 2.71 7.66 2.51
CA ALA A 207 3.52 7.63 3.72
C ALA A 207 3.20 6.39 4.57
N LEU A 208 4.01 5.34 4.41
CA LEU A 208 3.82 4.05 5.08
C LEU A 208 4.20 4.02 6.58
N GLY A 209 5.00 4.99 7.04
CA GLY A 209 5.55 4.97 8.40
C GLY A 209 4.50 5.19 9.49
N THR A 210 3.56 6.10 9.25
CA THR A 210 2.54 6.49 10.23
C THR A 210 1.57 5.34 10.52
N SER A 211 1.09 4.63 9.48
CA SER A 211 0.27 3.42 9.65
C SER A 211 1.05 2.37 10.42
N LYS A 212 2.26 2.06 9.96
CA LYS A 212 3.12 1.01 10.52
C LYS A 212 3.38 1.14 12.02
N LEU A 213 3.59 2.36 12.51
CA LEU A 213 3.97 2.57 13.92
C LEU A 213 2.77 2.76 14.85
N ASN A 214 1.64 3.28 14.36
CA ASN A 214 0.58 3.78 15.25
C ASN A 214 -0.77 3.07 15.09
N TYR A 215 -1.01 2.37 13.98
CA TYR A 215 -2.35 1.87 13.63
C TYR A 215 -2.42 0.37 13.32
N LEU A 216 -1.27 -0.29 13.16
CA LEU A 216 -1.21 -1.73 12.91
C LEU A 216 -0.94 -2.48 14.21
N ASP A 217 -1.70 -3.54 14.47
CA ASP A 217 -1.35 -4.52 15.50
C ASP A 217 -0.05 -5.24 15.10
N PRO A 218 1.06 -5.06 15.85
CA PRO A 218 2.35 -5.65 15.48
C PRO A 218 2.33 -7.18 15.53
N ARG A 219 1.38 -7.80 16.24
CA ARG A 219 1.24 -9.26 16.31
C ARG A 219 0.86 -9.85 14.95
N ILE A 220 0.14 -9.11 14.11
CA ILE A 220 -0.18 -9.52 12.73
C ILE A 220 1.12 -9.64 11.94
N SER A 221 1.97 -8.62 11.98
CA SER A 221 3.28 -8.64 11.30
C SER A 221 4.20 -9.72 11.87
N VAL A 222 4.22 -9.92 13.19
CA VAL A 222 5.00 -10.99 13.82
C VAL A 222 4.52 -12.38 13.40
N ALA A 223 3.21 -12.59 13.31
CA ALA A 223 2.63 -13.85 12.86
C ALA A 223 2.97 -14.12 11.39
N TRP A 224 2.87 -13.11 10.53
CA TRP A 224 3.22 -13.23 9.11
C TRP A 224 4.71 -13.51 8.86
N CYS A 225 5.60 -12.99 9.71
CA CYS A 225 7.04 -13.24 9.61
C CYS A 225 7.47 -14.64 10.07
N LYS A 226 6.64 -15.36 10.83
CA LYS A 226 6.95 -16.70 11.37
C LYS A 226 6.59 -17.78 10.37
#